data_AF-A0A4Q3ERC0-F1
#
_entry.id   AF-A0A4Q3ERC0-F1
#
_cell.length_a   1.000
_cell.length_b   1.000
_cell.length_c   1.000
_cell.angle_alpha   90.00
_cell.angle_beta   90.00
_cell.angle_gamma   90.00
#
_symmetry.space_group_name_H-M   'P 1'
#
loop_
_entity.id
_entity.type
_entity.pdbx_description
1 polymer ?
#
loop_
_entity_poly.entity_id
_entity_poly.type
_entity_poly.pdbx_seq_one_letter_code
_entity_poly.pdbx_strand_id
1 'polypeptide(L)'
;MGLCRGINLLLGISILTPELGYWYFLATVPVIYIFSITMISRGEVHGSGRTNLYIASVLYGVVTGFILYFSYTNNRLVETAIFLIPFLWMIFKPLFTAIQNPIGKNIGGAVKAGVISLILMDAAWAATFSTLTVAIIIACLLPLSLWLAKIFAVT
;
A
#
# COMPACT_ATOMS: atom_id res chain seq x y z
N MET A 1 -16.89 -7.43 4.58
CA MET A 1 -16.71 -6.05 4.05
C MET A 1 -15.40 -5.86 3.28
N GLY A 2 -14.24 -6.34 3.76
CA GLY A 2 -12.97 -6.27 3.00
C GLY A 2 -12.97 -7.03 1.67
N LEU A 3 -13.62 -8.21 1.62
CA LEU A 3 -13.78 -9.00 0.40
C LEU A 3 -14.56 -8.23 -0.69
N CYS A 4 -15.62 -7.50 -0.32
CA CYS A 4 -16.39 -6.68 -1.25
C CYS A 4 -15.56 -5.52 -1.82
N ARG A 5 -14.68 -4.90 -1.02
CA ARG A 5 -13.76 -3.86 -1.52
C ARG A 5 -12.67 -4.44 -2.43
N GLY A 6 -12.16 -5.64 -2.14
CA GLY A 6 -11.22 -6.35 -3.00
C GLY A 6 -11.85 -6.77 -4.34
N ILE A 7 -13.06 -7.31 -4.31
CA ILE A 7 -13.82 -7.69 -5.52
C ILE A 7 -14.16 -6.44 -6.35
N ASN A 8 -14.53 -5.32 -5.73
CA ASN A 8 -14.81 -4.07 -6.45
C ASN A 8 -13.57 -3.50 -7.16
N LEU A 9 -12.39 -3.64 -6.56
CA LEU A 9 -11.12 -3.26 -7.18
C LEU A 9 -10.77 -4.17 -8.36
N LEU A 10 -10.94 -5.48 -8.20
CA LEU A 10 -10.75 -6.47 -9.28
C LEU A 10 -11.70 -6.22 -10.46
N LEU A 11 -12.94 -5.81 -10.18
CA LEU A 11 -13.93 -5.45 -11.20
C LEU A 11 -13.50 -4.19 -11.98
N GLY A 12 -12.97 -3.18 -11.29
CA GLY A 12 -12.43 -1.96 -11.92
C GLY A 12 -11.21 -2.25 -12.81
N ILE A 13 -10.34 -3.19 -12.42
CA ILE A 13 -9.19 -3.62 -13.22
C ILE A 13 -9.64 -4.41 -14.47
N SER A 14 -10.76 -5.13 -14.41
CA SER A 14 -11.27 -5.92 -15.55
C SER A 14 -11.75 -5.07 -16.74
N ILE A 15 -12.04 -3.79 -16.54
CA ILE A 15 -12.55 -2.88 -17.58
C ILE A 15 -11.46 -2.45 -18.56
N LEU A 16 -10.18 -2.53 -18.16
CA LEU A 16 -9.05 -2.27 -19.04
C LEU A 16 -8.44 -3.61 -19.45
N THR A 17 -8.70 -4.11 -20.67
CA THR A 17 -7.71 -4.98 -21.31
C THR A 17 -7.81 -5.18 -22.80
N PRO A 18 -6.62 -5.19 -23.44
CA PRO A 18 -6.13 -6.46 -24.00
C PRO A 18 -4.68 -6.90 -23.63
N GLU A 19 -4.01 -6.39 -22.59
CA GLU A 19 -2.62 -6.78 -22.23
C GLU A 19 -2.41 -7.65 -20.97
N LEU A 20 -3.47 -8.19 -20.33
CA LEU A 20 -3.38 -8.99 -19.07
C LEU A 20 -2.59 -10.30 -19.17
N GLY A 21 -2.20 -10.76 -20.36
CA GLY A 21 -1.61 -12.09 -20.54
C GLY A 21 -0.23 -12.28 -19.90
N TYR A 22 0.60 -11.23 -19.82
CA TYR A 22 2.01 -11.36 -19.39
C TYR A 22 2.31 -10.76 -18.01
N TRP A 23 1.55 -9.73 -17.60
CA TRP A 23 1.81 -8.96 -16.37
C TRP A 23 0.80 -9.21 -15.26
N TYR A 24 -0.07 -10.22 -15.37
CA TYR A 24 -1.09 -10.54 -14.35
C TYR A 24 -0.50 -10.70 -12.94
N PHE A 25 0.73 -11.23 -12.84
CA PHE A 25 1.40 -11.42 -11.56
C PHE A 25 1.63 -10.10 -10.79
N LEU A 26 1.84 -8.97 -11.48
CA LEU A 26 1.96 -7.66 -10.82
C LEU A 26 0.68 -7.25 -10.10
N ALA A 27 -0.49 -7.62 -10.62
CA ALA A 27 -1.77 -7.31 -9.99
C ALA A 27 -1.94 -8.04 -8.64
N THR A 28 -1.17 -9.10 -8.39
CA THR A 28 -1.19 -9.83 -7.11
C THR A 28 -0.59 -9.00 -5.98
N VAL A 29 0.38 -8.12 -6.27
CA VAL A 29 1.08 -7.34 -5.24
C VAL A 29 0.14 -6.33 -4.55
N PRO A 30 -0.64 -5.50 -5.26
CA PRO A 30 -1.66 -4.65 -4.63
C PRO A 30 -2.73 -5.43 -3.86
N VAL A 31 -3.09 -6.64 -4.32
CA VAL A 31 -4.07 -7.49 -3.62
C VAL A 31 -3.53 -7.95 -2.27
N ILE A 32 -2.28 -8.43 -2.22
CA ILE A 32 -1.61 -8.82 -0.95
C ILE A 32 -1.52 -7.61 -0.02
N TYR A 33 -1.18 -6.45 -0.56
CA TYR A 33 -1.06 -5.21 0.22
C TYR A 33 -2.40 -4.79 0.84
N ILE A 34 -3.48 -4.76 0.05
CA ILE A 34 -4.82 -4.44 0.55
C ILE A 34 -5.29 -5.49 1.55
N PHE A 35 -5.05 -6.77 1.29
CA PHE A 35 -5.35 -7.84 2.24
C PHE A 35 -4.68 -7.59 3.59
N SER A 36 -3.42 -7.18 3.59
CA SER A 36 -2.67 -6.81 4.81
C SER A 36 -3.34 -5.68 5.58
N ILE A 37 -3.73 -4.59 4.90
CA ILE A 37 -4.46 -3.46 5.51
C ILE A 37 -5.79 -3.94 6.11
N THR A 38 -6.54 -4.76 5.38
CA THR A 38 -7.84 -5.27 5.86
C THR A 38 -7.71 -6.20 7.06
N MET A 39 -6.61 -6.95 7.17
CA MET A 39 -6.32 -7.74 8.38
C MET A 39 -6.03 -6.85 9.57
N ILE A 40 -5.27 -5.76 9.38
CA ILE A 40 -5.02 -4.78 10.45
C ILE A 40 -6.34 -4.13 10.88
N SER A 41 -7.21 -3.72 9.93
CA SER A 41 -8.44 -3.01 10.24
C SER A 41 -9.48 -3.84 11.01
N ARG A 42 -9.51 -5.17 10.84
CA ARG A 42 -10.38 -6.03 11.66
C ARG A 42 -10.02 -5.99 13.15
N GLY A 43 -8.75 -5.71 13.44
CA GLY A 43 -8.22 -5.54 14.77
C GLY A 43 -8.67 -4.28 15.51
N GLU A 44 -9.25 -3.31 14.80
CA GLU A 44 -9.69 -2.02 15.35
C GLU A 44 -10.91 -2.16 16.26
N VAL A 45 -11.85 -3.03 15.90
CA VAL A 45 -13.15 -3.21 16.57
C VAL A 45 -13.20 -4.40 17.53
N HIS A 46 -12.46 -5.48 17.27
CA HIS A 46 -12.51 -6.70 18.09
C HIS A 46 -11.29 -6.87 19.00
N GLY A 47 -10.31 -5.95 18.92
CA GLY A 47 -9.01 -6.12 19.56
C GLY A 47 -8.15 -7.13 18.81
N SER A 48 -7.18 -6.65 18.03
CA SER A 48 -6.23 -7.54 17.34
C SER A 48 -5.22 -8.11 18.33
N GLY A 49 -4.99 -9.42 18.29
CA GLY A 49 -3.77 -9.99 18.86
C GLY A 49 -2.54 -9.44 18.13
N ARG A 50 -1.41 -9.30 18.85
CA ARG A 50 -0.12 -8.86 18.28
C ARG A 50 0.27 -9.70 17.04
N THR A 51 -0.15 -10.97 17.00
CA THR A 51 0.05 -11.90 15.88
C THR A 51 -0.42 -11.34 14.54
N ASN A 52 -1.61 -10.73 14.47
CA ASN A 52 -2.13 -10.20 13.20
C ASN A 52 -1.31 -9.01 12.69
N LEU A 53 -0.80 -8.18 13.60
CA LEU A 53 0.08 -7.06 13.24
C LEU A 53 1.44 -7.56 12.74
N TYR A 54 1.98 -8.62 13.34
CA TYR A 54 3.20 -9.27 12.85
C TYR A 54 2.98 -9.90 11.47
N ILE A 55 1.87 -10.62 11.26
CA ILE A 55 1.54 -11.19 9.94
C ILE A 55 1.43 -10.07 8.89
N ALA A 56 0.76 -8.96 9.20
CA ALA A 56 0.65 -7.84 8.28
C ALA A 56 2.02 -7.19 7.98
N SER A 57 2.91 -7.11 8.98
CA SER A 57 4.29 -6.66 8.80
C SER A 57 5.05 -7.54 7.81
N VAL A 58 4.90 -8.87 7.92
CA VAL A 58 5.52 -9.83 7.01
C VAL A 58 5.00 -9.65 5.59
N LEU A 59 3.68 -9.50 5.42
CA LEU A 59 3.07 -9.29 4.10
C LEU A 59 3.51 -7.97 3.46
N TYR A 60 3.68 -6.90 4.24
CA TYR A 60 4.29 -5.66 3.74
C TYR A 60 5.75 -5.86 3.31
N GLY A 61 6.50 -6.68 4.05
CA GLY A 61 7.84 -7.11 3.66
C GLY A 61 7.84 -7.85 2.32
N VAL A 62 6.90 -8.77 2.10
CA VAL A 62 6.74 -9.49 0.83
C VAL A 62 6.45 -8.53 -0.33
N VAL A 63 5.49 -7.61 -0.15
CA VAL A 63 5.16 -6.58 -1.15
C VAL A 63 6.37 -5.73 -1.49
N THR A 64 7.12 -5.27 -0.48
CA THR A 64 8.34 -4.49 -0.68
C THR A 64 9.41 -5.30 -1.41
N GLY A 65 9.57 -6.57 -1.06
CA GLY A 65 10.52 -7.48 -1.70
C GLY A 65 10.23 -7.66 -3.19
N PHE A 66 8.95 -7.76 -3.57
CA PHE A 66 8.56 -7.78 -4.99
C PHE A 66 8.94 -6.48 -5.71
N ILE A 67 8.63 -5.31 -5.13
CA ILE A 67 8.97 -4.02 -5.75
C ILE A 67 10.49 -3.90 -5.93
N LEU A 68 11.28 -4.28 -4.92
CA LEU A 68 12.74 -4.28 -5.01
C LEU A 68 13.27 -5.24 -6.07
N TYR A 69 12.72 -6.44 -6.16
CA TYR A 69 13.11 -7.43 -7.17
C TYR A 69 12.89 -6.90 -8.58
N PHE A 70 11.70 -6.39 -8.88
CA PHE A 70 11.39 -5.83 -10.21
C PHE A 70 12.21 -4.56 -10.48
N SER A 71 12.44 -3.72 -9.48
CA SER A 71 13.26 -2.54 -9.61
C SER A 71 14.73 -2.86 -9.95
N TYR A 72 15.27 -3.91 -9.34
CA TYR A 72 16.60 -4.44 -9.68
C TYR A 72 16.63 -4.99 -11.10
N THR A 73 15.63 -5.79 -11.51
CA THR A 73 15.56 -6.33 -12.87
C THR A 73 15.44 -5.25 -13.94
N ASN A 74 14.77 -4.13 -13.65
CA ASN A 74 14.62 -3.00 -14.57
C ASN A 74 15.76 -1.98 -14.51
N ASN A 75 16.80 -2.19 -13.68
CA ASN A 75 17.90 -1.25 -13.44
C ASN A 75 17.45 0.16 -12.99
N ARG A 76 16.31 0.26 -12.30
CA ARG A 76 15.72 1.53 -11.81
C ARG A 76 15.64 1.61 -10.28
N LEU A 77 16.60 0.98 -9.61
CA LEU A 77 16.65 0.92 -8.15
C LEU A 77 16.70 2.29 -7.51
N VAL A 78 17.47 3.22 -8.08
CA VAL A 78 17.63 4.56 -7.51
C VAL A 78 16.33 5.35 -7.61
N GLU A 79 15.69 5.34 -8.78
CA GLU A 79 14.42 6.02 -9.01
C GLU A 79 13.32 5.45 -8.13
N THR A 80 13.27 4.12 -8.00
CA THR A 80 12.28 3.44 -7.17
C THR A 80 12.52 3.70 -5.69
N ALA A 81 13.78 3.73 -5.25
CA ALA A 81 14.13 3.97 -3.85
C ALA A 81 13.65 5.34 -3.35
N ILE A 82 13.63 6.37 -4.20
CA ILE A 82 13.12 7.70 -3.86
C ILE A 82 11.67 7.65 -3.36
N PHE A 83 10.84 6.76 -3.91
CA PHE A 83 9.44 6.59 -3.50
C PHE A 83 9.24 5.43 -2.51
N LEU A 84 10.07 4.39 -2.60
CA LEU A 84 9.99 3.22 -1.74
C LEU A 84 10.42 3.51 -0.30
N ILE A 85 11.43 4.36 -0.09
CA ILE A 85 11.87 4.78 1.25
C ILE A 85 10.74 5.51 2.02
N PRO A 86 10.12 6.58 1.48
CA PRO A 86 9.01 7.24 2.18
C PRO A 86 7.78 6.33 2.30
N PHE A 87 7.54 5.45 1.32
CA PHE A 87 6.50 4.41 1.43
C PHE A 87 6.71 3.56 2.68
N LEU A 88 7.89 2.93 2.80
CA LEU A 88 8.28 2.09 3.93
C LEU A 88 8.17 2.82 5.26
N TRP A 89 8.67 4.05 5.32
CA TRP A 89 8.59 4.85 6.54
C TRP A 89 7.14 5.09 6.95
N MET A 90 6.26 5.41 6.00
CA MET A 90 4.87 5.72 6.28
C MET A 90 4.06 4.50 6.73
N ILE A 91 4.35 3.30 6.22
CA ILE A 91 3.67 2.07 6.68
C ILE A 91 4.24 1.54 8.00
N PHE A 92 5.57 1.48 8.15
CA PHE A 92 6.19 0.83 9.30
C PHE A 92 6.12 1.67 10.57
N LYS A 93 6.19 3.00 10.48
CA LYS A 93 6.12 3.89 11.66
C LYS A 93 4.84 3.69 12.50
N PRO A 94 3.62 3.81 11.95
CA PRO A 94 2.39 3.61 12.74
C PRO A 94 2.13 2.12 13.04
N LEU A 95 2.60 1.21 12.19
CA LEU A 95 2.51 -0.23 12.44
C LEU A 95 3.32 -0.62 13.68
N PHE A 96 4.53 -0.10 13.82
CA PHE A 96 5.36 -0.34 15.00
C PHE A 96 4.72 0.19 16.28
N THR A 97 4.13 1.39 16.23
CA THR A 97 3.35 1.95 17.34
C THR A 97 2.16 1.06 17.70
N ALA A 98 1.46 0.49 16.71
CA ALA A 98 0.36 -0.44 16.92
C ALA A 98 0.82 -1.78 17.51
N ILE A 99 2.02 -2.28 17.15
CA ILE A 99 2.58 -3.52 17.70
C ILE A 99 2.92 -3.37 19.18
N GLN A 100 3.54 -2.24 19.56
CA GLN A 100 3.87 -1.97 20.97
C GLN A 100 2.60 -1.83 21.82
N ASN A 101 1.66 -1.02 21.33
CA ASN A 101 0.41 -0.71 22.02
C ASN A 101 -0.77 -0.99 21.08
N PRO A 102 -1.30 -2.24 21.06
CA PRO A 102 -2.37 -2.67 20.17
C PRO A 102 -3.75 -2.16 20.65
N ILE A 103 -3.89 -0.84 20.68
CA ILE A 103 -5.10 -0.10 21.03
C ILE A 103 -5.79 0.30 19.71
N GLY A 104 -7.12 0.23 19.65
CA GLY A 104 -7.91 0.54 18.44
C GLY A 104 -7.49 1.84 17.75
N LYS A 105 -7.20 2.91 18.51
CA LYS A 105 -6.69 4.19 17.99
C LYS A 105 -5.38 4.07 17.21
N ASN A 106 -4.42 3.27 17.71
CA ASN A 106 -3.13 3.07 17.03
C ASN A 106 -3.28 2.17 15.80
N ILE A 107 -4.16 1.16 15.89
CA ILE A 107 -4.50 0.27 14.77
C ILE A 107 -5.17 1.07 13.64
N GLY A 108 -6.17 1.89 13.95
CA GLY A 108 -6.81 2.78 12.97
C GLY A 108 -5.82 3.78 12.35
N GLY A 109 -4.87 4.29 13.13
CA GLY A 109 -3.75 5.08 12.63
C GLY A 109 -2.88 4.33 11.61
N ALA A 110 -2.58 3.05 11.87
CA ALA A 110 -1.84 2.19 10.95
C ALA A 110 -2.64 1.88 9.67
N VAL A 111 -3.95 1.66 9.77
CA VAL A 111 -4.84 1.47 8.60
C VAL A 111 -4.86 2.73 7.74
N LYS A 112 -5.07 3.90 8.34
CA LYS A 112 -5.12 5.17 7.61
C LYS A 112 -3.81 5.44 6.87
N ALA A 113 -2.67 5.23 7.54
CA ALA A 113 -1.37 5.37 6.91
C ALA A 113 -1.15 4.33 5.79
N GLY A 114 -1.61 3.08 5.99
CA GLY A 114 -1.59 2.03 4.97
C GLY A 114 -2.37 2.40 3.70
N VAL A 115 -3.54 3.03 3.85
CA VAL A 115 -4.33 3.49 2.69
C VAL A 115 -3.65 4.66 1.99
N ILE A 116 -3.13 5.64 2.72
CA ILE A 116 -2.46 6.81 2.12
C ILE A 116 -1.17 6.39 1.38
N SER A 117 -0.49 5.36 1.87
CA SER A 117 0.76 4.85 1.28
C SER A 117 0.56 4.06 -0.01
N LEU A 118 -0.67 3.68 -0.36
CA LEU A 118 -0.97 3.14 -1.70
C LEU A 118 -0.46 4.07 -2.80
N ILE A 119 -0.58 5.38 -2.63
CA ILE A 119 -0.13 6.38 -3.62
C ILE A 119 1.39 6.29 -3.82
N LEU A 120 2.16 6.10 -2.75
CA LEU A 120 3.61 5.94 -2.84
C LEU A 120 4.01 4.58 -3.42
N MET A 121 3.24 3.53 -3.16
CA MET A 121 3.43 2.23 -3.79
C MET A 121 3.22 2.32 -5.30
N ASP A 122 2.16 3.00 -5.74
CA ASP A 122 1.87 3.22 -7.16
C ASP A 122 2.95 4.09 -7.82
N ALA A 123 3.45 5.13 -7.13
CA ALA A 123 4.58 5.92 -7.59
C ALA A 123 5.86 5.09 -7.71
N ALA A 124 6.12 4.16 -6.78
CA ALA A 124 7.26 3.25 -6.84
C ALA A 124 7.16 2.26 -8.01
N TRP A 125 5.97 1.74 -8.30
CA TRP A 125 5.73 0.92 -9.48
C TRP A 125 5.89 1.70 -10.78
N ALA A 126 5.39 2.93 -10.84
CA ALA A 126 5.61 3.81 -11.99
C ALA A 126 7.09 4.14 -12.18
N ALA A 127 7.85 4.36 -11.10
CA ALA A 127 9.30 4.54 -11.17
C ALA A 127 10.04 3.27 -11.64
N THR A 128 9.49 2.09 -11.36
CA THR A 128 10.07 0.79 -11.75
C THR A 128 9.88 0.50 -13.24
N PHE A 129 8.71 0.80 -13.82
CA PHE A 129 8.36 0.42 -15.20
C PHE A 129 8.24 1.58 -16.19
N SER A 130 8.17 2.81 -15.71
CA SER A 130 7.96 4.01 -16.53
C SER A 130 9.08 5.03 -16.32
N THR A 131 8.77 6.31 -16.54
CA THR A 131 9.69 7.43 -16.34
C THR A 131 9.51 8.04 -14.95
N LEU A 132 10.59 8.65 -14.46
CA LEU A 132 10.58 9.38 -13.19
C LEU A 132 9.52 10.49 -13.18
N THR A 133 9.25 11.12 -14.33
CA THR A 133 8.21 12.15 -14.48
C THR A 133 6.83 11.63 -14.12
N VAL A 134 6.46 10.44 -14.59
CA VAL A 134 5.16 9.82 -14.26
C VAL A 134 5.08 9.50 -12.77
N ALA A 135 6.16 8.98 -12.18
CA ALA A 135 6.23 8.70 -10.75
C ALA A 135 6.06 9.96 -9.88
N ILE A 136 6.70 11.08 -10.28
CA ILE A 136 6.55 12.37 -9.60
C ILE A 136 5.11 12.89 -9.70
N ILE A 137 4.48 12.79 -10.87
CA ILE A 137 3.08 13.21 -11.04
C ILE A 137 2.18 12.41 -10.10
N ILE A 138 2.36 11.09 -10.00
CA ILE A 138 1.61 10.25 -9.07
C ILE A 138 1.90 10.63 -7.62
N ALA A 139 3.16 10.87 -7.25
CA ALA A 139 3.51 11.31 -5.91
C ALA A 139 2.90 12.68 -5.55
N CYS A 140 2.70 13.57 -6.52
CA CYS A 140 1.99 14.84 -6.31
C CYS A 140 0.50 14.65 -5.99
N LEU A 141 -0.11 13.49 -6.25
CA LEU A 141 -1.45 13.18 -5.71
C LEU A 141 -1.43 12.98 -4.20
N LEU A 142 -0.30 12.68 -3.57
CA LEU A 142 -0.21 12.47 -2.13
C LEU A 142 -0.57 13.73 -1.31
N PRO A 143 0.01 14.93 -1.55
CA PRO A 143 -0.40 16.13 -0.84
C PRO A 143 -1.86 16.52 -1.13
N LEU A 144 -2.34 16.27 -2.36
CA LEU A 144 -3.73 16.48 -2.72
C LEU A 144 -4.67 15.54 -1.94
N SER A 145 -4.32 14.26 -1.82
CA SER A 145 -5.05 13.26 -1.04
C SER A 145 -5.09 13.62 0.44
N LEU A 146 -3.95 14.04 1.02
CA LEU A 146 -3.89 14.49 2.41
C LEU A 146 -4.72 15.76 2.64
N TRP A 147 -4.76 16.66 1.65
CA TRP A 147 -5.61 17.84 1.71
C TRP A 147 -7.10 17.44 1.64
N LEU A 148 -7.52 16.65 0.64
CA LEU A 148 -8.89 16.16 0.57
C LEU A 148 -9.33 15.38 1.82
N ALA A 149 -8.45 14.57 2.41
CA ALA A 149 -8.73 13.83 3.64
C ALA A 149 -8.92 14.73 4.88
N LYS A 150 -8.51 16.01 4.82
CA LYS A 150 -8.84 17.02 5.84
C LYS A 150 -10.15 17.75 5.55
N ILE A 151 -10.51 17.92 4.27
CA ILE A 151 -11.77 18.59 3.85
C ILE A 151 -12.96 17.65 4.09
N PHE A 152 -12.83 16.42 3.61
CA PHE A 152 -13.80 15.37 3.82
C PHE A 152 -13.51 14.74 5.17
N ALA A 153 -14.06 15.34 6.23
CA ALA A 153 -14.12 14.77 7.56
C ALA A 153 -14.80 13.39 7.49
N VAL A 154 -14.04 12.35 7.19
CA VAL A 154 -14.42 10.98 7.52
C VAL A 154 -14.05 10.82 8.98
N THR A 155 -15.08 11.01 9.81
CA THR A 155 -15.14 10.75 11.25
C THR A 155 -14.51 9.42 11.63
#